data_AF-A0A7C3YT67-F1
#
_entry.id   AF-A0A7C3YT67-F1
#
_cell.length_a   1.000
_cell.length_b   1.000
_cell.length_c   1.000
_cell.angle_alpha   90.00
_cell.angle_beta   90.00
_cell.angle_gamma   90.00
#
_symmetry.space_group_name_H-M   'P 1'
#
loop_
_entity.id
_entity.type
_entity.pdbx_description
1 polymer ?
#
loop_
_entity_poly.entity_id
_entity_poly.type
_entity_poly.pdbx_seq_one_letter_code
_entity_poly.pdbx_strand_id
1 'polypeptide(L)'
;MLCVWDCGIKAHVEDGRLVKVEGLPEHPVSRGYICPRGEALPDWVYSPARLQTPVRRKNGRWEKMSWDDALDYCAEKLQKVKDQWGARALAIFCGSVGVENIEVATFARRFKGAFGTPNLLSVENICYRARILARQLTFGRYPLDDPDAARCIVLWGHNPDGAKGMLGETIRRKLAAGRLDLVVVNPRRIPLAQGAYHLPIRPGTDAALGLAMLNVIINEDLYDKAFVERYTIGFPELAEHVQPYTPEWAQDVTWLPASDIKAVARIFAQSKPACIVQGINSLDQHQNGLQNSRVLSLLQAVTGNVGVPGGWVTVPRIPLANLSFKDREKPLRADEYPIFSALWGRQAPFGIATVFPQAALEGKPYPVRAAIVTAANPVVSFPAAQLFREAFASLDFMVSIDPFLTETA
;
A
#
# COMPACT_ATOMS: atom_id res chain seq x y z
N MET A 1 8.41 -4.37 14.41
CA MET A 1 7.80 -3.42 13.45
C MET A 1 6.30 -3.39 13.69
N LEU A 2 5.71 -2.24 14.01
CA LEU A 2 4.27 -2.10 14.30
C LEU A 2 3.48 -1.40 13.17
N CYS A 3 4.17 -0.81 12.20
CA CYS A 3 3.61 -0.13 11.04
C CYS A 3 4.69 -0.02 9.96
N VAL A 4 4.26 0.27 8.73
CA VAL A 4 5.04 0.29 7.47
C VAL A 4 6.07 1.41 7.37
N TRP A 5 6.02 2.39 8.28
CA TRP A 5 6.88 3.58 8.21
C TRP A 5 8.25 3.40 8.84
N ASP A 6 8.46 2.32 9.59
CA ASP A 6 9.76 1.92 10.12
C ASP A 6 10.56 3.06 10.78
N CYS A 7 9.88 3.84 11.63
CA CYS A 7 10.53 4.89 12.40
C CYS A 7 11.71 4.32 13.19
N GLY A 8 12.86 5.00 13.13
CA GLY A 8 13.98 4.70 14.01
C GLY A 8 13.61 4.91 15.47
N ILE A 9 14.02 3.98 16.31
CA ILE A 9 13.76 3.97 17.75
C ILE A 9 15.07 3.90 18.54
N LYS A 10 15.05 4.46 19.75
CA LYS A 10 16.01 4.24 20.82
C LYS A 10 15.37 3.31 21.83
N ALA A 11 15.90 2.10 21.96
CA ALA A 11 15.41 1.08 22.87
C ALA A 11 16.20 1.10 24.18
N HIS A 12 15.50 1.13 25.31
CA HIS A 12 16.10 1.07 26.64
C HIS A 12 15.90 -0.32 27.22
N VAL A 13 17.00 -0.99 27.56
CA VAL A 13 17.01 -2.36 28.06
C VAL A 13 17.62 -2.39 29.46
N GLU A 14 16.88 -2.92 30.41
CA GLU A 14 17.29 -3.13 31.81
C GLU A 14 17.05 -4.60 32.16
N ASP A 15 18.06 -5.28 32.72
CA ASP A 15 18.00 -6.71 33.06
C ASP A 15 17.47 -7.62 31.93
N GLY A 16 17.86 -7.30 30.69
CA GLY A 16 17.42 -8.03 29.49
C GLY A 16 15.98 -7.77 29.06
N ARG A 17 15.29 -6.80 29.67
CA ARG A 17 13.91 -6.41 29.34
C ARG A 17 13.86 -5.03 28.68
N LEU A 18 13.07 -4.91 27.61
CA LEU A 18 12.75 -3.65 26.95
C LEU A 18 11.80 -2.84 27.83
N VAL A 19 12.30 -1.83 28.54
CA VAL A 19 11.50 -1.05 29.50
C VAL A 19 10.92 0.22 28.91
N LYS A 20 11.56 0.78 27.88
CA LYS A 20 11.14 2.04 27.24
C LYS A 20 11.59 2.09 25.79
N VAL A 21 10.80 2.78 24.97
CA VAL A 21 11.14 3.12 23.59
C VAL A 21 10.95 4.61 23.38
N GLU A 22 11.95 5.27 22.80
CA GLU A 22 11.91 6.66 22.37
C GLU A 22 12.16 6.75 20.85
N GLY A 23 11.80 7.85 20.21
CA GLY A 23 12.18 8.06 18.82
C GLY A 23 13.68 8.36 18.70
N LEU A 24 14.32 7.81 17.66
CA LEU A 24 15.76 8.02 17.41
C LEU A 24 16.00 9.37 16.70
N PRO A 25 16.66 10.36 17.32
CA PRO A 25 16.87 11.68 16.71
C PRO A 25 17.63 11.64 15.39
N GLU A 26 18.60 10.74 15.25
CA GLU A 26 19.49 10.60 14.10
C GLU A 26 18.81 9.91 12.91
N HIS A 27 17.62 9.33 13.09
CA HIS A 27 16.93 8.63 12.03
C HIS A 27 16.49 9.61 10.91
N PRO A 28 16.87 9.39 9.64
CA PRO A 28 16.79 10.41 8.59
C PRO A 28 15.36 10.83 8.24
N VAL A 29 14.39 9.93 8.43
CA VAL A 29 12.97 10.15 8.08
C VAL A 29 12.17 10.64 9.30
N SER A 30 12.17 9.88 10.39
CA SER A 30 11.37 10.19 11.58
C SER A 30 11.99 11.28 12.46
N ARG A 31 13.31 11.47 12.46
CA ARG A 31 14.02 12.54 13.21
C ARG A 31 13.56 12.67 14.68
N GLY A 32 13.52 11.54 15.38
CA GLY A 32 13.06 11.48 16.77
C GLY A 32 11.54 11.39 16.96
N TYR A 33 10.74 11.47 15.88
CA TYR A 33 9.29 11.26 16.00
C TYR A 33 8.97 9.82 16.41
N ILE A 34 8.11 9.70 17.43
CA ILE A 34 7.47 8.47 17.84
C ILE A 34 5.98 8.72 18.05
N CYS A 35 5.15 7.71 17.77
CA CYS A 35 3.71 7.78 17.97
C CYS A 35 3.28 6.82 19.08
N PRO A 36 2.03 6.88 19.58
CA PRO A 36 1.58 6.03 20.68
C PRO A 36 1.78 4.53 20.43
N ARG A 37 1.72 4.07 19.18
CA ARG A 37 2.04 2.68 18.82
C ARG A 37 3.49 2.33 19.13
N GLY A 38 4.42 3.21 18.78
CA GLY A 38 5.85 3.00 19.02
C GLY A 38 6.19 3.06 20.52
N GLU A 39 5.58 3.99 21.26
CA GLU A 39 5.75 4.11 22.72
C GLU A 39 5.23 2.87 23.45
N ALA A 40 4.12 2.27 22.99
CA ALA A 40 3.53 1.05 23.54
C ALA A 40 4.24 -0.25 23.10
N LEU A 41 5.38 -0.18 22.42
CA LEU A 41 6.11 -1.37 21.99
C LEU A 41 6.52 -2.30 23.16
N PRO A 42 6.97 -1.82 24.34
CA PRO A 42 7.20 -2.68 25.50
C PRO A 42 5.96 -3.50 25.90
N ASP A 43 4.80 -2.86 25.98
CA ASP A 43 3.53 -3.52 26.33
C ASP A 43 3.14 -4.58 25.31
N TRP A 44 3.39 -4.30 24.02
CA TRP A 44 3.15 -5.27 22.95
C TRP A 44 4.09 -6.49 23.03
N VAL A 45 5.38 -6.27 23.28
CA VAL A 45 6.40 -7.32 23.39
C VAL A 45 6.13 -8.25 24.58
N TYR A 46 5.69 -7.69 25.71
CA TYR A 46 5.44 -8.41 26.97
C TYR A 46 3.97 -8.65 27.27
N SER A 47 3.09 -8.45 26.29
CA SER A 47 1.66 -8.71 26.45
C SER A 47 1.43 -10.16 26.92
N PRO A 48 0.59 -10.38 27.95
CA PRO A 48 0.26 -11.73 28.41
C PRO A 48 -0.49 -12.56 27.36
N ALA A 49 -1.07 -11.92 26.34
CA ALA A 49 -1.74 -12.59 25.24
C ALA A 49 -0.78 -13.08 24.14
N ARG A 50 0.50 -12.68 24.19
CA ARG A 50 1.49 -13.05 23.17
C ARG A 50 1.84 -14.54 23.26
N LEU A 51 1.80 -15.21 22.11
CA LEU A 51 2.20 -16.61 22.02
C LEU A 51 3.72 -16.75 22.23
N GLN A 52 4.10 -17.59 23.18
CA GLN A 52 5.51 -17.91 23.49
C GLN A 52 5.94 -19.29 22.95
N THR A 53 4.97 -20.14 22.64
CA THR A 53 5.17 -21.52 22.16
C THR A 53 4.12 -21.84 21.11
N PRO A 54 4.43 -22.72 20.13
CA PRO A 54 3.43 -23.18 19.17
C PRO A 54 2.21 -23.81 19.86
N VAL A 55 1.06 -23.62 19.23
CA VAL A 55 -0.22 -24.21 19.66
C VAL A 55 -0.92 -24.86 18.48
N ARG A 56 -1.66 -25.93 18.74
CA ARG A 56 -2.49 -26.63 17.76
C ARG A 56 -3.93 -26.69 18.24
N ARG A 57 -4.87 -26.50 17.31
CA ARG A 57 -6.29 -26.71 17.59
C ARG A 57 -6.64 -28.19 17.42
N LYS A 58 -7.12 -28.83 18.48
CA LYS A 58 -7.57 -30.23 18.51
C LYS A 58 -8.92 -30.31 19.23
N ASN A 59 -9.93 -30.91 18.60
CA ASN A 59 -11.28 -31.05 19.17
C ASN A 59 -11.85 -29.71 19.70
N GLY A 60 -11.62 -28.62 18.97
CA GLY A 60 -12.09 -27.28 19.33
C GLY A 60 -11.26 -26.56 20.42
N ARG A 61 -10.20 -27.17 20.97
CA ARG A 61 -9.35 -26.58 22.02
C ARG A 61 -7.92 -26.35 21.53
N TRP A 62 -7.26 -25.35 22.10
CA TRP A 62 -5.84 -25.07 21.84
C TRP A 62 -4.96 -25.86 22.80
N GLU A 63 -4.01 -26.61 22.26
CA GLU A 63 -3.02 -27.39 23.00
C GLU A 63 -1.62 -26.89 22.63
N LYS A 64 -0.74 -26.73 23.63
CA LYS A 64 0.67 -26.39 23.39
C LYS A 64 1.40 -27.56 22.73
N MET A 65 2.39 -27.26 21.91
CA MET A 65 3.29 -28.25 21.32
C MET A 65 4.73 -27.73 21.23
N SER A 66 5.69 -28.64 21.10
CA SER A 66 7.09 -28.26 20.87
C SER A 66 7.28 -27.67 19.48
N TRP A 67 8.39 -26.96 19.26
CA TRP A 67 8.73 -26.44 17.93
C TRP A 67 9.01 -27.56 16.92
N ASP A 68 9.73 -28.61 17.33
CA ASP A 68 10.03 -29.74 16.46
C ASP A 68 8.74 -30.46 16.03
N ASP A 69 7.85 -30.77 16.97
CA ASP A 69 6.54 -31.37 16.66
C ASP A 69 5.70 -30.47 15.75
N ALA A 70 5.77 -29.15 15.93
CA ALA A 70 5.00 -28.19 15.12
C ALA A 70 5.48 -28.16 13.68
N LEU A 71 6.80 -28.13 13.49
CA LEU A 71 7.43 -28.13 12.18
C LEU A 71 7.21 -29.45 11.46
N ASP A 72 7.38 -30.59 12.15
CA ASP A 72 7.11 -31.92 11.60
C ASP A 72 5.65 -32.08 11.21
N TYR A 73 4.72 -31.63 12.06
CA TYR A 73 3.29 -31.66 11.75
C TYR A 73 2.95 -30.79 10.52
N CYS A 74 3.54 -29.60 10.41
CA CYS A 74 3.35 -28.74 9.25
C CYS A 74 3.91 -29.40 7.98
N ALA A 75 5.11 -29.97 8.04
CA ALA A 75 5.74 -30.65 6.91
C ALA A 75 4.90 -31.85 6.44
N GLU A 76 4.44 -32.69 7.37
CA GLU A 76 3.59 -33.85 7.08
C GLU A 76 2.28 -33.41 6.38
N LYS A 77 1.60 -32.39 6.92
CA LYS A 77 0.31 -31.93 6.38
C LYS A 77 0.46 -31.25 5.02
N LEU A 78 1.48 -30.41 4.85
CA LEU A 78 1.75 -29.76 3.58
C LEU A 78 2.16 -30.77 2.51
N GLN A 79 2.95 -31.79 2.87
CA GLN A 79 3.32 -32.86 1.94
C GLN A 79 2.11 -33.67 1.51
N LYS A 80 1.22 -34.05 2.44
CA LYS A 80 -0.05 -34.73 2.11
C LYS A 80 -0.91 -33.93 1.13
N VAL A 81 -1.04 -32.62 1.36
CA VAL A 81 -1.79 -31.75 0.44
C VAL A 81 -1.11 -31.68 -0.94
N LYS A 82 0.22 -31.59 -0.98
CA LYS A 82 0.98 -31.58 -2.22
C LYS A 82 0.84 -32.88 -3.01
N ASP A 83 0.87 -34.03 -2.33
CA ASP A 83 0.75 -35.35 -2.97
C ASP A 83 -0.65 -35.57 -3.54
N GLN A 84 -1.70 -35.10 -2.85
CA GLN A 84 -3.09 -35.30 -3.26
C GLN A 84 -3.58 -34.28 -4.30
N TRP A 85 -3.20 -33.01 -4.15
CA TRP A 85 -3.79 -31.90 -4.92
C TRP A 85 -2.78 -31.11 -5.76
N GLY A 86 -1.48 -31.45 -5.65
CA GLY A 86 -0.39 -30.73 -6.28
C GLY A 86 0.06 -29.51 -5.49
N ALA A 87 1.27 -29.01 -5.77
CA ALA A 87 1.87 -27.89 -5.05
C ALA A 87 1.04 -26.60 -5.13
N ARG A 88 0.33 -26.38 -6.25
CA ARG A 88 -0.55 -25.23 -6.45
C ARG A 88 -1.75 -25.17 -5.49
N ALA A 89 -2.06 -26.25 -4.77
CA ALA A 89 -3.13 -26.25 -3.79
C ALA A 89 -2.76 -25.51 -2.48
N LEU A 90 -1.49 -25.10 -2.31
CA LEU A 90 -1.06 -24.26 -1.20
C LEU A 90 -1.18 -22.77 -1.56
N ALA A 91 -1.86 -21.98 -0.72
CA ALA A 91 -1.79 -20.52 -0.74
C ALA A 91 -0.91 -20.00 0.41
N ILE A 92 -0.08 -18.99 0.13
CA ILE A 92 0.73 -18.32 1.16
C ILE A 92 0.23 -16.88 1.28
N PHE A 93 -0.38 -16.53 2.40
CA PHE A 93 -0.74 -15.15 2.73
C PHE A 93 0.42 -14.46 3.43
N CYS A 94 0.80 -13.28 2.94
CA CYS A 94 1.81 -12.43 3.54
C CYS A 94 1.24 -11.03 3.76
N GLY A 95 1.10 -10.61 5.03
CA GLY A 95 0.51 -9.32 5.36
C GLY A 95 1.51 -8.16 5.21
N SER A 96 1.08 -6.94 5.53
CA SER A 96 1.84 -5.70 5.21
C SER A 96 3.26 -5.73 5.74
N VAL A 97 3.43 -6.06 7.04
CA VAL A 97 4.74 -6.22 7.66
C VAL A 97 5.59 -7.23 6.89
N GLY A 98 5.00 -8.34 6.45
CA GLY A 98 5.71 -9.37 5.70
C GLY A 98 6.04 -9.00 4.25
N VAL A 99 5.42 -7.97 3.68
CA VAL A 99 5.69 -7.48 2.32
C VAL A 99 6.66 -6.31 2.31
N GLU A 100 6.58 -5.45 3.33
CA GLU A 100 7.41 -4.25 3.47
C GLU A 100 8.71 -4.56 4.22
N ASN A 101 8.73 -5.58 5.09
CA ASN A 101 9.97 -6.19 5.56
C ASN A 101 10.56 -7.08 4.47
N ILE A 102 11.73 -6.68 3.97
CA ILE A 102 12.41 -7.35 2.86
C ILE A 102 12.73 -8.81 3.18
N GLU A 103 13.07 -9.16 4.43
CA GLU A 103 13.45 -10.52 4.81
C GLU A 103 12.25 -11.47 4.74
N VAL A 104 11.15 -11.11 5.39
CA VAL A 104 9.92 -11.94 5.41
C VAL A 104 9.37 -12.12 4.00
N ALA A 105 9.35 -11.05 3.20
CA ALA A 105 8.91 -11.11 1.81
C ALA A 105 9.80 -12.04 0.98
N THR A 106 11.11 -11.99 1.21
CA THR A 106 12.10 -12.80 0.49
C THR A 106 11.99 -14.28 0.89
N PHE A 107 11.84 -14.59 2.17
CA PHE A 107 11.67 -15.96 2.64
C PHE A 107 10.35 -16.57 2.18
N ALA A 108 9.24 -15.81 2.22
CA ALA A 108 7.96 -16.27 1.69
C ALA A 108 8.05 -16.60 0.18
N ARG A 109 8.70 -15.75 -0.62
CA ARG A 109 8.94 -15.99 -2.06
C ARG A 109 9.88 -17.17 -2.31
N ARG A 110 10.91 -17.35 -1.47
CA ARG A 110 11.83 -18.48 -1.57
C ARG A 110 11.12 -19.79 -1.26
N PHE A 111 10.39 -19.84 -0.14
CA PHE A 111 9.63 -21.02 0.26
C PHE A 111 8.57 -21.37 -0.78
N LYS A 112 7.80 -20.37 -1.26
CA LYS A 112 6.87 -20.50 -2.39
C LYS A 112 7.51 -21.28 -3.55
N GLY A 113 8.65 -20.81 -4.03
CA GLY A 113 9.36 -21.40 -5.16
C GLY A 113 9.93 -22.80 -4.88
N ALA A 114 10.46 -23.03 -3.66
CA ALA A 114 10.98 -24.33 -3.24
C ALA A 114 9.86 -25.38 -3.09
N PHE A 115 8.71 -24.98 -2.53
CA PHE A 115 7.54 -25.84 -2.42
C PHE A 115 6.92 -26.13 -3.80
N GLY A 116 6.97 -25.14 -4.70
CA GLY A 116 6.47 -25.22 -6.07
C GLY A 116 5.06 -24.64 -6.24
N THR A 117 4.53 -23.92 -5.26
CA THR A 117 3.23 -23.23 -5.41
C THR A 117 3.41 -21.91 -6.16
N PRO A 118 2.53 -21.52 -7.09
CA PRO A 118 2.56 -20.18 -7.66
C PRO A 118 1.86 -19.16 -6.75
N ASN A 119 1.12 -19.59 -5.72
CA ASN A 119 0.16 -18.74 -5.01
C ASN A 119 0.77 -18.05 -3.78
N LEU A 120 1.40 -16.90 -4.00
CA LEU A 120 1.68 -15.93 -2.94
C LEU A 120 0.60 -14.84 -2.99
N LEU A 121 -0.12 -14.66 -1.90
CA LEU A 121 -1.23 -13.72 -1.75
C LEU A 121 -0.80 -12.66 -0.74
N SER A 122 -1.03 -11.39 -1.05
CA SER A 122 -0.54 -10.28 -0.22
C SER A 122 -1.52 -9.13 -0.14
N VAL A 123 -1.34 -8.27 0.87
CA VAL A 123 -2.11 -7.03 1.04
C VAL A 123 -2.01 -6.10 -0.18
N GLU A 124 -0.95 -6.21 -0.99
CA GLU A 124 -0.77 -5.39 -2.20
C GLU A 124 -1.99 -5.48 -3.12
N ASN A 125 -2.66 -6.64 -3.16
CA ASN A 125 -3.87 -6.90 -3.94
C ASN A 125 -5.00 -5.90 -3.73
N ILE A 126 -5.21 -5.47 -2.49
CA ILE A 126 -6.28 -4.56 -2.10
C ILE A 126 -5.74 -3.21 -1.65
N CYS A 127 -4.43 -2.97 -1.85
CA CYS A 127 -3.72 -1.79 -1.39
C CYS A 127 -2.89 -1.19 -2.53
N TYR A 128 -1.57 -1.27 -2.45
CA TYR A 128 -0.66 -0.53 -3.34
C TYR A 128 -0.65 -0.97 -4.82
N ARG A 129 -1.22 -2.12 -5.22
CA ARG A 129 -1.03 -2.64 -6.58
C ARG A 129 -1.46 -1.66 -7.67
N ALA A 130 -2.68 -1.13 -7.56
CA ALA A 130 -3.24 -0.23 -8.56
C ALA A 130 -2.36 1.01 -8.75
N ARG A 131 -1.90 1.60 -7.64
CA ARG A 131 -0.97 2.73 -7.61
C ARG A 131 0.40 2.39 -8.20
N ILE A 132 0.96 1.25 -7.84
CA ILE A 132 2.25 0.78 -8.34
C ILE A 132 2.19 0.66 -9.86
N LEU A 133 1.16 0.00 -10.38
CA LEU A 133 0.96 -0.18 -11.82
C LEU A 133 0.73 1.16 -12.53
N ALA A 134 -0.12 2.04 -11.98
CA ALA A 134 -0.38 3.36 -12.54
C ALA A 134 0.90 4.20 -12.69
N ARG A 135 1.74 4.23 -11.64
CA ARG A 135 3.00 4.96 -11.67
C ARG A 135 4.04 4.29 -12.57
N GLN A 136 4.11 2.96 -12.57
CA GLN A 136 5.01 2.23 -13.47
C GLN A 136 4.64 2.48 -14.94
N LEU A 137 3.36 2.42 -15.29
CA LEU A 137 2.86 2.73 -16.64
C LEU A 137 3.20 4.16 -17.08
N THR A 138 3.23 5.10 -16.14
CA THR A 138 3.46 6.52 -16.44
C THR A 138 4.95 6.89 -16.45
N PHE A 139 5.78 6.31 -15.57
CA PHE A 139 7.17 6.73 -15.35
C PHE A 139 8.21 5.64 -15.62
N GLY A 140 7.81 4.42 -15.95
CA GLY A 140 8.71 3.26 -16.04
C GLY A 140 9.15 2.68 -14.68
N ARG A 141 8.75 3.32 -13.57
CA ARG A 141 9.15 3.02 -12.20
C ARG A 141 8.14 3.57 -11.20
N TYR A 142 8.37 3.33 -9.91
CA TYR A 142 7.53 3.86 -8.83
C TYR A 142 8.25 5.03 -8.13
N PRO A 143 8.00 6.29 -8.51
CA PRO A 143 8.48 7.43 -7.74
C PRO A 143 7.70 7.55 -6.43
N LEU A 144 8.37 8.14 -5.43
CA LEU A 144 7.86 8.42 -4.09
C LEU A 144 7.64 9.91 -3.92
N ASP A 145 6.66 10.28 -3.09
CA ASP A 145 6.49 11.64 -2.61
C ASP A 145 7.65 12.07 -1.71
N ASP A 146 8.24 13.23 -1.99
CA ASP A 146 9.26 13.88 -1.15
C ASP A 146 8.79 15.29 -0.74
N PRO A 147 7.89 15.40 0.26
CA PRO A 147 7.25 16.66 0.61
C PRO A 147 8.14 17.63 1.41
N ASP A 148 9.36 17.23 1.79
CA ASP A 148 10.20 17.98 2.73
C ASP A 148 10.59 19.37 2.20
N ALA A 149 10.99 19.46 0.93
CA ALA A 149 11.32 20.72 0.27
C ALA A 149 10.12 21.40 -0.44
N ALA A 150 8.92 20.80 -0.39
CA ALA A 150 7.74 21.28 -1.11
C ALA A 150 7.26 22.65 -0.60
N ARG A 151 6.94 23.58 -1.51
CA ARG A 151 6.24 24.83 -1.20
C ARG A 151 4.73 24.68 -1.26
N CYS A 152 4.24 23.72 -2.03
CA CYS A 152 2.85 23.27 -2.00
C CYS A 152 2.76 21.78 -1.68
N ILE A 153 1.92 21.41 -0.73
CA ILE A 153 1.58 20.01 -0.45
C ILE A 153 0.09 19.82 -0.72
N VAL A 154 -0.24 18.82 -1.53
CA VAL A 154 -1.61 18.37 -1.75
C VAL A 154 -1.79 17.05 -1.01
N LEU A 155 -2.47 17.07 0.14
CA LEU A 155 -2.91 15.86 0.82
C LEU A 155 -4.15 15.33 0.10
N TRP A 156 -3.98 14.30 -0.73
CA TRP A 156 -5.07 13.74 -1.53
C TRP A 156 -5.57 12.44 -0.93
N GLY A 157 -6.76 12.46 -0.33
CA GLY A 157 -7.33 11.36 0.43
C GLY A 157 -6.45 10.92 1.60
N HIS A 158 -5.58 11.80 2.12
CA HIS A 158 -4.62 11.46 3.17
C HIS A 158 -4.96 12.17 4.49
N ASN A 159 -4.98 11.41 5.59
CA ASN A 159 -4.96 11.95 6.95
C ASN A 159 -3.63 11.57 7.63
N PRO A 160 -2.58 12.42 7.55
CA PRO A 160 -1.29 12.14 8.17
C PRO A 160 -1.37 11.87 9.68
N ASP A 161 -2.24 12.53 10.43
CA ASP A 161 -2.28 12.36 11.89
C ASP A 161 -2.65 10.93 12.32
N GLY A 162 -3.53 10.27 11.56
CA GLY A 162 -3.89 8.86 11.79
C GLY A 162 -2.96 7.85 11.10
N ALA A 163 -2.31 8.25 10.02
CA ALA A 163 -1.63 7.31 9.12
C ALA A 163 -0.10 7.45 9.09
N LYS A 164 0.44 8.68 9.14
CA LYS A 164 1.86 9.04 8.94
C LYS A 164 2.19 10.28 9.81
N GLY A 165 2.15 10.13 11.13
CA GLY A 165 2.16 11.28 12.05
C GLY A 165 3.39 12.19 11.94
N MET A 166 4.56 11.65 11.59
CA MET A 166 5.78 12.42 11.28
C MET A 166 5.58 13.39 10.10
N LEU A 167 4.77 13.03 9.10
CA LEU A 167 4.41 13.95 8.02
C LEU A 167 3.50 15.07 8.54
N GLY A 168 2.54 14.75 9.42
CA GLY A 168 1.67 15.75 10.04
C GLY A 168 2.46 16.78 10.85
N GLU A 169 3.45 16.33 11.63
CA GLU A 169 4.44 17.15 12.33
C GLU A 169 5.21 18.08 11.38
N THR A 170 5.76 17.55 10.29
CA THR A 170 6.47 18.35 9.27
C THR A 170 5.56 19.39 8.63
N ILE A 171 4.32 19.04 8.27
CA ILE A 171 3.35 19.97 7.68
C ILE A 171 3.03 21.11 8.66
N ARG A 172 2.73 20.79 9.93
CA ARG A 172 2.45 21.81 10.96
C ARG A 172 3.61 22.78 11.14
N ARG A 173 4.86 22.28 11.20
CA ARG A 173 6.05 23.14 11.29
C ARG A 173 6.19 24.07 10.09
N LYS A 174 5.86 23.59 8.88
CA LYS A 174 5.93 24.41 7.66
C LYS A 174 4.82 25.46 7.58
N LEU A 175 3.60 25.11 8.01
CA LEU A 175 2.47 26.06 8.14
C LEU A 175 2.77 27.16 9.17
N ALA A 176 3.25 26.78 10.36
CA ALA A 176 3.59 27.74 11.42
C ALA A 176 4.69 28.72 10.99
N ALA A 177 5.59 28.30 10.11
CA ALA A 177 6.62 29.15 9.52
C ALA A 177 6.14 29.99 8.32
N GLY A 178 4.88 29.86 7.88
CA GLY A 178 4.35 30.56 6.71
C GLY A 178 4.98 30.13 5.38
N ARG A 179 5.51 28.89 5.30
CA ARG A 179 6.30 28.39 4.15
C ARG A 179 5.58 27.35 3.29
N LEU A 180 4.27 27.18 3.45
CA LEU A 180 3.54 26.10 2.81
C LEU A 180 2.13 26.50 2.38
N ASP A 181 1.86 26.32 1.09
CA ASP A 181 0.49 26.22 0.56
C ASP A 181 0.00 24.78 0.76
N LEU A 182 -0.95 24.60 1.67
CA LEU A 182 -1.53 23.29 1.93
C LEU A 182 -2.91 23.17 1.27
N VAL A 183 -3.07 22.18 0.41
CA VAL A 183 -4.36 21.75 -0.13
C VAL A 183 -4.72 20.41 0.47
N VAL A 184 -5.96 20.26 0.94
CA VAL A 184 -6.49 19.01 1.46
C VAL A 184 -7.67 18.59 0.59
N VAL A 185 -7.49 17.52 -0.20
CA VAL A 185 -8.60 16.89 -0.94
C VAL A 185 -9.08 15.71 -0.12
N ASN A 186 -10.18 15.88 0.60
CA ASN A 186 -10.68 14.84 1.50
C ASN A 186 -12.17 15.05 1.80
N PRO A 187 -13.05 14.05 1.65
CA PRO A 187 -14.46 14.19 2.01
C PRO A 187 -14.66 14.60 3.47
N ARG A 188 -13.73 14.21 4.36
CA ARG A 188 -13.74 14.58 5.77
C ARG A 188 -12.77 15.75 6.02
N ARG A 189 -13.22 16.72 6.82
CA ARG A 189 -12.37 17.79 7.32
C ARG A 189 -11.45 17.25 8.42
N ILE A 190 -10.20 16.96 8.07
CA ILE A 190 -9.16 16.47 9.00
C ILE A 190 -8.54 17.64 9.78
N PRO A 191 -7.83 17.39 10.91
CA PRO A 191 -7.20 18.47 11.69
C PRO A 191 -6.28 19.38 10.87
N LEU A 192 -5.48 18.81 9.96
CA LEU A 192 -4.59 19.56 9.06
C LEU A 192 -5.33 20.43 8.03
N ALA A 193 -6.64 20.29 7.88
CA ALA A 193 -7.44 21.21 7.06
C ALA A 193 -7.63 22.58 7.74
N GLN A 194 -7.28 22.71 9.03
CA GLN A 194 -7.25 23.99 9.72
C GLN A 194 -6.06 24.80 9.21
N GLY A 195 -6.34 25.86 8.45
CA GLY A 195 -5.29 26.67 7.78
C GLY A 195 -4.88 26.15 6.40
N ALA A 196 -5.66 25.25 5.81
CA ALA A 196 -5.47 24.74 4.45
C ALA A 196 -6.64 25.11 3.54
N TYR A 197 -6.41 25.02 2.22
CA TYR A 197 -7.50 25.00 1.25
C TYR A 197 -8.12 23.59 1.23
N HIS A 198 -9.33 23.44 1.77
CA HIS A 198 -9.98 22.13 1.90
C HIS A 198 -11.04 21.93 0.81
N LEU A 199 -10.88 20.86 0.02
CA LEU A 199 -11.85 20.39 -0.96
C LEU A 199 -12.60 19.16 -0.40
N PRO A 200 -13.85 19.30 0.08
CA PRO A 200 -14.68 18.20 0.58
C PRO A 200 -15.28 17.38 -0.59
N ILE A 201 -14.41 16.74 -1.36
CA ILE A 201 -14.79 16.02 -2.58
C ILE A 201 -15.83 14.93 -2.32
N ARG A 202 -16.75 14.73 -3.26
CA ARG A 202 -17.59 13.53 -3.32
C ARG A 202 -16.72 12.26 -3.36
N PRO A 203 -16.95 11.27 -2.49
CA PRO A 203 -16.16 10.04 -2.50
C PRO A 203 -16.16 9.33 -3.87
N GLY A 204 -14.97 8.99 -4.38
CA GLY A 204 -14.78 8.23 -5.62
C GLY A 204 -14.74 9.07 -6.90
N THR A 205 -14.78 10.40 -6.83
CA THR A 205 -14.74 11.28 -8.00
C THR A 205 -13.40 11.98 -8.22
N ASP A 206 -12.31 11.44 -7.66
CA ASP A 206 -10.97 12.01 -7.70
C ASP A 206 -10.43 12.19 -9.13
N ALA A 207 -10.68 11.21 -10.02
CA ALA A 207 -10.32 11.33 -11.43
C ALA A 207 -10.96 12.54 -12.11
N ALA A 208 -12.22 12.85 -11.80
CA ALA A 208 -12.92 14.01 -12.38
C ALA A 208 -12.28 15.33 -11.92
N LEU A 209 -11.94 15.43 -10.63
CA LEU A 209 -11.21 16.59 -10.10
C LEU A 209 -9.85 16.75 -10.78
N GLY A 210 -9.07 15.66 -10.89
CA GLY A 210 -7.75 15.70 -11.52
C GLY A 210 -7.80 16.08 -13.00
N LEU A 211 -8.79 15.56 -13.75
CA LEU A 211 -8.99 15.92 -15.17
C LEU A 211 -9.37 17.40 -15.33
N ALA A 212 -10.24 17.93 -14.47
CA ALA A 212 -10.59 19.35 -14.50
C ALA A 212 -9.44 20.27 -14.08
N MET A 213 -8.60 19.83 -13.14
CA MET A 213 -7.36 20.53 -12.82
C MET A 213 -6.41 20.56 -14.02
N LEU A 214 -6.24 19.44 -14.73
CA LEU A 214 -5.43 19.38 -15.96
C LEU A 214 -5.99 20.29 -17.06
N ASN A 215 -7.31 20.32 -17.24
CA ASN A 215 -7.97 21.24 -18.18
C ASN A 215 -7.58 22.70 -17.91
N VAL A 216 -7.70 23.16 -16.65
CA VAL A 216 -7.31 24.51 -16.24
C VAL A 216 -5.82 24.75 -16.48
N ILE A 217 -4.96 23.85 -16.03
CA ILE A 217 -3.50 23.99 -16.14
C ILE A 217 -3.05 24.10 -17.60
N ILE A 218 -3.64 23.30 -18.49
CA ILE A 218 -3.28 23.28 -19.92
C ILE A 218 -3.84 24.50 -20.63
N ASN A 219 -5.12 24.83 -20.43
CA ASN A 219 -5.79 25.93 -21.14
C ASN A 219 -5.33 27.33 -20.66
N GLU A 220 -4.84 27.44 -19.42
CA GLU A 220 -4.21 28.66 -18.89
C GLU A 220 -2.68 28.69 -19.09
N ASP A 221 -2.12 27.71 -19.79
CA ASP A 221 -0.68 27.66 -20.12
C ASP A 221 0.24 27.63 -18.87
N LEU A 222 -0.21 26.98 -17.79
CA LEU A 222 0.47 26.88 -16.49
C LEU A 222 1.34 25.62 -16.33
N TYR A 223 1.43 24.78 -17.35
CA TYR A 223 2.26 23.57 -17.35
C TYR A 223 3.73 23.92 -17.61
N ASP A 224 4.64 23.04 -17.19
CA ASP A 224 6.07 23.20 -17.46
C ASP A 224 6.38 22.76 -18.90
N LYS A 225 6.41 23.73 -19.82
CA LYS A 225 6.65 23.50 -21.24
C LYS A 225 7.96 22.77 -21.51
N ALA A 226 9.05 23.18 -20.85
CA ALA A 226 10.36 22.60 -21.06
C ALA A 226 10.42 21.15 -20.58
N PHE A 227 9.77 20.84 -19.45
CA PHE A 227 9.65 19.47 -18.97
C PHE A 227 8.79 18.62 -19.91
N VAL A 228 7.64 19.13 -20.31
CA VAL A 228 6.70 18.43 -21.21
C VAL A 228 7.37 18.11 -22.54
N GLU A 229 8.02 19.08 -23.19
CA GLU A 229 8.69 18.90 -24.48
C GLU A 229 9.82 17.87 -24.40
N ARG A 230 10.60 17.88 -23.31
CA ARG A 230 11.83 17.08 -23.21
C ARG A 230 11.64 15.67 -22.64
N TYR A 231 10.69 15.49 -21.72
CA TYR A 231 10.61 14.29 -20.88
C TYR A 231 9.26 13.57 -20.93
N THR A 232 8.33 13.99 -21.79
CA THR A 232 7.01 13.37 -21.90
C THR A 232 6.72 12.91 -23.32
N ILE A 233 5.73 12.02 -23.45
CA ILE A 233 5.12 11.59 -24.70
C ILE A 233 3.60 11.65 -24.53
N GLY A 234 2.86 11.95 -25.59
CA GLY A 234 1.39 11.95 -25.57
C GLY A 234 0.73 13.21 -24.99
N PHE A 235 1.47 14.33 -24.86
CA PHE A 235 0.90 15.58 -24.33
C PHE A 235 -0.17 16.22 -25.25
N PRO A 236 -0.01 16.28 -26.59
CA PRO A 236 -1.07 16.79 -27.47
C PRO A 236 -2.40 16.02 -27.31
N GLU A 237 -2.32 14.69 -27.22
CA GLU A 237 -3.47 13.81 -27.01
C GLU A 237 -4.09 14.01 -25.63
N LEU A 238 -3.28 14.25 -24.60
CA LEU A 238 -3.77 14.63 -23.28
C LEU A 238 -4.49 15.98 -23.31
N ALA A 239 -3.90 16.99 -23.98
CA ALA A 239 -4.46 18.32 -24.09
C ALA A 239 -5.82 18.31 -24.79
N GLU A 240 -5.97 17.51 -25.86
CA GLU A 240 -7.26 17.27 -26.51
C GLU A 240 -8.23 16.51 -25.58
N HIS A 241 -7.76 15.44 -24.94
CA HIS A 241 -8.58 14.59 -24.08
C HIS A 241 -9.22 15.35 -22.92
N VAL A 242 -8.52 16.36 -22.36
CA VAL A 242 -9.03 17.08 -21.19
C VAL A 242 -10.04 18.18 -21.49
N GLN A 243 -10.22 18.57 -22.75
CA GLN A 243 -11.13 19.65 -23.14
C GLN A 243 -12.59 19.51 -22.64
N PRO A 244 -13.25 18.33 -22.70
CA PRO A 244 -14.61 18.17 -22.18
C PRO A 244 -14.70 18.20 -20.65
N TYR A 245 -13.58 18.04 -19.92
CA TYR A 245 -13.57 17.97 -18.46
C TYR A 245 -13.34 19.35 -17.86
N THR A 246 -14.29 20.27 -18.06
CA THR A 246 -14.20 21.64 -17.51
C THR A 246 -14.41 21.65 -15.98
N PRO A 247 -13.97 22.71 -15.28
CA PRO A 247 -14.33 22.92 -13.87
C PRO A 247 -15.84 22.93 -13.62
N GLU A 248 -16.64 23.47 -14.54
CA GLU A 248 -18.09 23.50 -14.47
C GLU A 248 -18.69 22.09 -14.57
N TRP A 249 -18.17 21.25 -15.48
CA TRP A 249 -18.55 19.84 -15.55
C TRP A 249 -18.18 19.10 -14.26
N ALA A 250 -16.96 19.32 -13.76
CA ALA A 250 -16.47 18.65 -12.57
C ALA A 250 -17.21 19.10 -11.30
N GLN A 251 -17.79 20.29 -11.27
CA GLN A 251 -18.59 20.75 -10.14
C GLN A 251 -19.76 19.81 -9.84
N ASP A 252 -20.49 19.39 -10.87
CA ASP A 252 -21.64 18.50 -10.71
C ASP A 252 -21.21 17.08 -10.30
N VAL A 253 -20.06 16.63 -10.83
CA VAL A 253 -19.52 15.30 -10.51
C VAL A 253 -18.97 15.24 -9.10
N THR A 254 -18.14 16.22 -8.72
CA THR A 254 -17.32 16.23 -7.50
C THR A 254 -17.96 16.92 -6.31
N TRP A 255 -19.03 17.69 -6.54
CA TRP A 255 -19.67 18.59 -5.58
C TRP A 255 -18.79 19.75 -5.09
N LEU A 256 -17.71 20.05 -5.81
CA LEU A 256 -16.81 21.16 -5.50
C LEU A 256 -17.14 22.35 -6.41
N PRO A 257 -17.23 23.58 -5.89
CA PRO A 257 -17.42 24.77 -6.72
C PRO A 257 -16.36 24.84 -7.83
N ALA A 258 -16.76 25.18 -9.06
CA ALA A 258 -15.83 25.33 -10.18
C ALA A 258 -14.72 26.36 -9.89
N SER A 259 -15.03 27.39 -9.09
CA SER A 259 -14.06 28.37 -8.59
C SER A 259 -12.93 27.73 -7.79
N ASP A 260 -13.26 26.74 -6.96
CA ASP A 260 -12.32 26.11 -6.05
C ASP A 260 -11.40 25.15 -6.80
N ILE A 261 -11.95 24.45 -7.81
CA ILE A 261 -11.18 23.63 -8.74
C ILE A 261 -10.15 24.48 -9.49
N LYS A 262 -10.58 25.63 -10.05
CA LYS A 262 -9.68 26.59 -10.73
C LYS A 262 -8.61 27.12 -9.78
N ALA A 263 -8.99 27.54 -8.57
CA ALA A 263 -8.06 28.06 -7.57
C ALA A 263 -6.99 27.02 -7.19
N VAL A 264 -7.39 25.79 -6.90
CA VAL A 264 -6.46 24.72 -6.53
C VAL A 264 -5.57 24.30 -7.69
N ALA A 265 -6.09 24.26 -8.93
CA ALA A 265 -5.29 23.99 -10.12
C ALA A 265 -4.16 25.03 -10.30
N ARG A 266 -4.49 26.32 -10.14
CA ARG A 266 -3.53 27.42 -10.20
C ARG A 266 -2.50 27.35 -9.07
N ILE A 267 -2.94 27.16 -7.82
CA ILE A 267 -2.05 27.00 -6.66
C ILE A 267 -1.06 25.87 -6.91
N PHE A 268 -1.54 24.69 -7.33
CA PHE A 268 -0.69 23.53 -7.56
C PHE A 268 0.33 23.74 -8.70
N ALA A 269 -0.08 24.42 -9.78
CA ALA A 269 0.79 24.70 -10.92
C ALA A 269 1.80 25.82 -10.66
N GLN A 270 1.49 26.80 -9.81
CA GLN A 270 2.33 27.97 -9.58
C GLN A 270 3.22 27.87 -8.32
N SER A 271 2.76 27.20 -7.26
CA SER A 271 3.49 27.06 -6.00
C SER A 271 4.53 25.94 -6.06
N LYS A 272 5.69 26.22 -6.66
CA LYS A 272 6.77 25.25 -6.91
C LYS A 272 7.84 25.21 -5.83
N PRO A 273 8.40 24.03 -5.50
CA PRO A 273 7.98 22.69 -5.96
C PRO A 273 6.68 22.24 -5.25
N ALA A 274 5.83 21.50 -5.96
CA ALA A 274 4.59 20.96 -5.38
C ALA A 274 4.63 19.43 -5.27
N CYS A 275 4.12 18.91 -4.15
CA CYS A 275 4.09 17.48 -3.86
C CYS A 275 2.67 17.00 -3.60
N ILE A 276 2.18 16.10 -4.46
CA ILE A 276 0.96 15.35 -4.16
C ILE A 276 1.32 14.19 -3.23
N VAL A 277 0.76 14.18 -2.03
CA VAL A 277 0.87 13.06 -1.09
C VAL A 277 -0.46 12.31 -1.07
N GLN A 278 -0.51 11.22 -1.85
CA GLN A 278 -1.67 10.34 -1.94
C GLN A 278 -1.80 9.49 -0.67
N GLY A 279 -2.97 9.51 -0.04
CA GLY A 279 -3.21 8.76 1.19
C GLY A 279 -3.05 7.26 1.02
N ILE A 280 -2.68 6.56 2.09
CA ILE A 280 -2.48 5.11 2.06
C ILE A 280 -3.82 4.44 1.77
N ASN A 281 -3.89 3.68 0.66
CA ASN A 281 -5.06 2.90 0.27
C ASN A 281 -6.38 3.68 0.12
N SER A 282 -6.34 5.01 -0.02
CA SER A 282 -7.57 5.83 -0.03
C SER A 282 -8.18 5.98 -1.42
N LEU A 283 -7.36 5.97 -2.47
CA LEU A 283 -7.82 6.08 -3.86
C LEU A 283 -7.72 4.75 -4.61
N ASP A 284 -7.05 3.75 -4.03
CA ASP A 284 -6.69 2.49 -4.71
C ASP A 284 -7.83 1.46 -4.69
N GLN A 285 -8.72 1.51 -3.68
CA GLN A 285 -9.85 0.57 -3.52
C GLN A 285 -11.12 0.99 -4.27
N HIS A 286 -10.97 1.84 -5.29
CA HIS A 286 -12.07 2.23 -6.16
C HIS A 286 -12.00 1.47 -7.48
N GLN A 287 -13.15 1.32 -8.15
CA GLN A 287 -13.19 0.72 -9.50
C GLN A 287 -12.25 1.44 -10.49
N ASN A 288 -12.03 2.75 -10.29
CA ASN A 288 -11.13 3.59 -11.07
C ASN A 288 -9.77 3.85 -10.39
N GLY A 289 -9.37 3.08 -9.38
CA GLY A 289 -8.18 3.38 -8.56
C GLY A 289 -6.86 3.47 -9.35
N LEU A 290 -6.71 2.66 -10.40
CA LEU A 290 -5.58 2.79 -11.33
C LEU A 290 -5.56 4.15 -12.02
N GLN A 291 -6.72 4.62 -12.51
CA GLN A 291 -6.82 5.91 -13.20
C GLN A 291 -6.68 7.09 -12.23
N ASN A 292 -7.17 6.95 -10.99
CA ASN A 292 -6.95 7.94 -9.94
C ASN A 292 -5.44 8.18 -9.73
N SER A 293 -4.64 7.13 -9.57
CA SER A 293 -3.19 7.31 -9.45
C SER A 293 -2.53 7.79 -10.74
N ARG A 294 -3.06 7.46 -11.93
CA ARG A 294 -2.55 8.01 -13.19
C ARG A 294 -2.80 9.51 -13.30
N VAL A 295 -3.98 10.02 -12.94
CA VAL A 295 -4.24 11.46 -13.02
C VAL A 295 -3.35 12.27 -12.07
N LEU A 296 -3.07 11.75 -10.87
CA LEU A 296 -2.09 12.38 -9.96
C LEU A 296 -0.67 12.36 -10.54
N SER A 297 -0.32 11.28 -11.25
CA SER A 297 0.97 11.17 -11.95
C SER A 297 1.08 12.19 -13.08
N LEU A 298 0.01 12.37 -13.86
CA LEU A 298 -0.05 13.36 -14.94
C LEU A 298 0.07 14.78 -14.39
N LEU A 299 -0.65 15.12 -13.32
CA LEU A 299 -0.55 16.42 -12.64
C LEU A 299 0.90 16.73 -12.21
N GLN A 300 1.59 15.75 -11.61
CA GLN A 300 2.99 15.93 -11.24
C GLN A 300 3.90 16.09 -12.45
N ALA A 301 3.68 15.32 -13.52
CA ALA A 301 4.49 15.35 -14.73
C ALA A 301 4.32 16.66 -15.52
N VAL A 302 3.07 17.03 -15.87
CA VAL A 302 2.80 18.23 -16.68
C VAL A 302 3.26 19.51 -16.00
N THR A 303 3.32 19.52 -14.67
CA THR A 303 3.77 20.70 -13.91
C THR A 303 5.24 20.61 -13.48
N GLY A 304 6.04 19.67 -14.00
CA GLY A 304 7.48 19.60 -13.75
C GLY A 304 7.89 19.20 -12.32
N ASN A 305 6.99 18.60 -11.54
CA ASN A 305 7.25 18.19 -10.15
C ASN A 305 7.83 16.76 -10.05
N VAL A 306 8.53 16.27 -11.08
CA VAL A 306 9.12 14.92 -11.10
C VAL A 306 10.63 15.03 -11.22
N GLY A 307 11.35 14.31 -10.34
CA GLY A 307 12.81 14.32 -10.30
C GLY A 307 13.42 15.52 -9.57
N VAL A 308 12.61 16.28 -8.83
CA VAL A 308 13.03 17.49 -8.09
C VAL A 308 12.74 17.35 -6.58
N PRO A 309 13.58 17.89 -5.68
CA PRO A 309 13.28 17.97 -4.26
C PRO A 309 11.97 18.70 -4.01
N GLY A 310 11.11 18.19 -3.13
CA GLY A 310 9.80 18.79 -2.90
C GLY A 310 8.72 18.36 -3.90
N GLY A 311 9.04 17.44 -4.82
CA GLY A 311 8.12 16.83 -5.76
C GLY A 311 8.05 15.31 -5.58
N TRP A 312 7.99 14.58 -6.69
CA TRP A 312 8.10 13.12 -6.73
C TRP A 312 9.50 12.70 -7.18
N VAL A 313 10.16 11.85 -6.40
CA VAL A 313 11.55 11.43 -6.61
C VAL A 313 11.66 9.92 -6.80
N THR A 314 12.70 9.48 -7.51
CA THR A 314 13.03 8.06 -7.55
C THR A 314 14.04 7.73 -6.47
N VAL A 315 13.72 6.74 -5.64
CA VAL A 315 14.70 6.17 -4.71
C VAL A 315 15.42 5.01 -5.40
N PRO A 316 16.77 5.00 -5.44
CA PRO A 316 17.53 3.89 -5.98
C PRO A 316 17.29 2.63 -5.15
N ARG A 317 17.21 1.48 -5.83
CA ARG A 317 17.06 0.19 -5.15
C ARG A 317 18.39 -0.24 -4.55
N ILE A 318 18.40 -0.61 -3.28
CA ILE A 318 19.56 -1.27 -2.67
C ILE A 318 19.72 -2.65 -3.33
N PRO A 319 20.90 -2.96 -3.93
CA PRO A 319 21.12 -4.26 -4.55
C PRO A 319 21.19 -5.32 -3.45
N LEU A 320 20.27 -6.27 -3.50
CA LEU A 320 20.22 -7.42 -2.59
C LEU A 320 20.24 -8.71 -3.41
N ALA A 321 20.79 -9.79 -2.83
CA ALA A 321 20.80 -11.09 -3.45
C ALA A 321 19.35 -11.56 -3.74
N ASN A 322 19.11 -12.03 -4.97
CA ASN A 322 17.82 -12.61 -5.31
C ASN A 322 17.77 -14.07 -4.86
N LEU A 323 17.04 -14.33 -3.77
CA LEU A 323 16.86 -15.68 -3.24
C LEU A 323 15.63 -16.42 -3.79
N SER A 324 14.86 -15.78 -4.68
CA SER A 324 13.64 -16.34 -5.26
C SER A 324 13.94 -17.35 -6.38
N PHE A 325 13.07 -18.35 -6.51
CA PHE A 325 13.07 -19.25 -7.66
C PHE A 325 12.11 -18.73 -8.74
N LYS A 326 12.32 -19.14 -9.99
CA LYS A 326 11.35 -18.87 -11.07
C LYS A 326 10.07 -19.66 -10.82
N ASP A 327 8.94 -18.98 -10.98
CA ASP A 327 7.63 -19.63 -10.93
C ASP A 327 7.47 -20.58 -12.12
N ARG A 328 6.94 -21.79 -11.86
CA ARG A 328 6.68 -22.82 -12.87
C ARG A 328 5.28 -22.71 -13.46
N GLU A 329 4.36 -22.14 -12.69
CA GLU A 329 2.96 -21.95 -13.02
C GLU A 329 2.55 -20.51 -12.77
N LYS A 330 1.45 -20.09 -13.37
CA LYS A 330 0.85 -18.78 -13.13
C LYS A 330 0.04 -18.81 -11.83
N PRO A 331 0.04 -17.73 -11.02
CA PRO A 331 -0.75 -17.67 -9.81
C PRO A 331 -2.24 -17.50 -10.09
N LEU A 332 -3.06 -17.63 -9.04
CA LEU A 332 -4.52 -17.49 -9.11
C LEU A 332 -4.97 -16.31 -9.98
N ARG A 333 -5.70 -16.63 -11.05
CA ARG A 333 -6.33 -15.73 -12.05
C ARG A 333 -5.39 -14.75 -12.74
N ALA A 334 -4.10 -15.07 -12.84
CA ALA A 334 -3.15 -14.24 -13.59
C ALA A 334 -3.49 -14.10 -15.08
N ASP A 335 -4.13 -15.10 -15.69
CA ASP A 335 -4.56 -15.05 -17.09
C ASP A 335 -5.71 -14.08 -17.34
N GLU A 336 -6.57 -13.89 -16.35
CA GLU A 336 -7.71 -12.98 -16.44
C GLU A 336 -7.30 -11.54 -16.11
N TYR A 337 -6.29 -11.37 -15.26
CA TYR A 337 -5.76 -10.06 -14.88
C TYR A 337 -4.28 -9.93 -15.28
N PRO A 338 -3.95 -9.97 -16.58
CA PRO A 338 -2.56 -10.01 -17.05
C PRO A 338 -1.76 -8.77 -16.64
N ILE A 339 -2.39 -7.59 -16.64
CA ILE A 339 -1.76 -6.33 -16.18
C ILE A 339 -1.48 -6.37 -14.68
N PHE A 340 -2.35 -7.04 -13.90
CA PHE A 340 -2.09 -7.25 -12.48
C PHE A 340 -0.87 -8.15 -12.29
N SER A 341 -0.71 -9.20 -13.09
CA SER A 341 0.34 -10.20 -12.86
C SER A 341 1.68 -9.87 -13.53
N ALA A 342 1.68 -9.13 -14.63
CA ALA A 342 2.90 -8.75 -15.33
C ALA A 342 2.76 -7.41 -16.05
N LEU A 343 3.82 -6.58 -15.97
CA LEU A 343 3.93 -5.34 -16.72
C LEU A 343 5.30 -5.27 -17.39
N TRP A 344 5.33 -5.18 -18.73
CA TRP A 344 6.56 -5.16 -19.55
C TRP A 344 7.56 -6.28 -19.21
N GLY A 345 7.05 -7.51 -19.05
CA GLY A 345 7.85 -8.68 -18.69
C GLY A 345 8.27 -8.75 -17.21
N ARG A 346 7.98 -7.72 -16.40
CA ARG A 346 8.17 -7.75 -14.95
C ARG A 346 6.98 -8.45 -14.30
N GLN A 347 7.18 -9.68 -13.88
CA GLN A 347 6.16 -10.44 -13.15
C GLN A 347 6.08 -9.99 -11.71
N ALA A 348 4.85 -9.75 -11.23
CA ALA A 348 4.60 -9.72 -9.81
C ALA A 348 4.54 -11.15 -9.28
N PRO A 349 5.09 -11.40 -8.08
CA PRO A 349 5.09 -12.73 -7.49
C PRO A 349 3.71 -13.10 -6.91
N PHE A 350 2.68 -12.25 -7.07
CA PHE A 350 1.42 -12.33 -6.35
C PHE A 350 0.27 -12.85 -7.23
N GLY A 351 -0.57 -13.69 -6.63
CA GLY A 351 -1.91 -14.02 -7.15
C GLY A 351 -2.98 -13.07 -6.62
N ILE A 352 -4.17 -13.15 -7.22
CA ILE A 352 -5.32 -12.34 -6.83
C ILE A 352 -5.90 -12.83 -5.49
N ALA A 353 -5.56 -12.16 -4.39
CA ALA A 353 -5.90 -12.64 -3.04
C ALA A 353 -7.41 -12.67 -2.74
N THR A 354 -8.20 -11.78 -3.36
CA THR A 354 -9.66 -11.72 -3.16
C THR A 354 -10.41 -12.91 -3.75
N VAL A 355 -9.76 -13.75 -4.57
CA VAL A 355 -10.38 -14.93 -5.20
C VAL A 355 -10.04 -16.22 -4.48
N PHE A 356 -9.24 -16.14 -3.40
CA PHE A 356 -8.95 -17.28 -2.55
C PHE A 356 -10.21 -18.01 -2.06
N PRO A 357 -11.29 -17.33 -1.62
CA PRO A 357 -12.49 -18.05 -1.19
C PRO A 357 -13.11 -18.91 -2.29
N GLN A 358 -13.16 -18.41 -3.52
CA GLN A 358 -13.64 -19.19 -4.66
C GLN A 358 -12.75 -20.42 -4.94
N ALA A 359 -11.43 -20.27 -4.85
CA ALA A 359 -10.50 -21.37 -5.06
C ALA A 359 -10.58 -22.44 -3.96
N ALA A 360 -10.84 -22.03 -2.71
CA ALA A 360 -10.99 -22.93 -1.57
C ALA A 360 -12.35 -23.65 -1.55
N LEU A 361 -13.45 -22.92 -1.81
CA LEU A 361 -14.82 -23.43 -1.68
C LEU A 361 -15.31 -24.13 -2.95
N GLU A 362 -15.05 -23.56 -4.12
CA GLU A 362 -15.57 -24.06 -5.40
C GLU A 362 -14.52 -24.82 -6.22
N GLY A 363 -13.24 -24.75 -5.83
CA GLY A 363 -12.15 -25.35 -6.59
C GLY A 363 -11.84 -24.65 -7.91
N LYS A 364 -12.18 -23.36 -8.04
CA LYS A 364 -11.97 -22.56 -9.27
C LYS A 364 -10.97 -21.41 -9.06
N PRO A 365 -10.02 -21.18 -9.98
CA PRO A 365 -9.77 -21.93 -11.21
C PRO A 365 -9.15 -23.33 -10.97
N TYR A 366 -8.70 -23.60 -9.75
CA TYR A 366 -8.26 -24.92 -9.28
C TYR A 366 -8.40 -24.96 -7.74
N PRO A 367 -8.43 -26.16 -7.12
CA PRO A 367 -8.59 -26.29 -5.68
C PRO A 367 -7.38 -25.74 -4.91
N VAL A 368 -7.68 -24.90 -3.92
CA VAL A 368 -6.76 -24.54 -2.83
C VAL A 368 -7.20 -25.29 -1.57
N ARG A 369 -6.26 -26.02 -0.96
CA ARG A 369 -6.51 -26.98 0.12
C ARG A 369 -5.64 -26.76 1.35
N ALA A 370 -4.60 -25.94 1.23
CA ALA A 370 -3.83 -25.50 2.39
C ALA A 370 -3.51 -24.01 2.34
N ALA A 371 -3.30 -23.43 3.52
CA ALA A 371 -2.80 -22.07 3.64
C ALA A 371 -1.69 -21.93 4.70
N ILE A 372 -0.66 -21.16 4.35
CA ILE A 372 0.27 -20.57 5.32
C ILE A 372 -0.10 -19.10 5.42
N VAL A 373 -0.43 -18.63 6.62
CA VAL A 373 -0.78 -17.22 6.88
C VAL A 373 0.32 -16.62 7.74
N THR A 374 1.14 -15.72 7.19
CA THR A 374 2.25 -15.10 7.91
C THR A 374 2.07 -13.59 8.03
N ALA A 375 2.14 -13.09 9.27
CA ALA A 375 1.96 -11.68 9.62
C ALA A 375 0.70 -11.07 8.98
N ALA A 376 -0.39 -11.84 8.92
CA ALA A 376 -1.62 -11.49 8.22
C ALA A 376 -2.85 -11.96 8.99
N ASN A 377 -3.95 -11.22 8.83
CA ASN A 377 -5.25 -11.58 9.37
C ASN A 377 -6.37 -11.41 8.31
N PRO A 378 -6.40 -12.24 7.24
CA PRO A 378 -7.26 -12.01 6.09
C PRO A 378 -8.76 -12.06 6.40
N VAL A 379 -9.17 -12.78 7.45
CA VAL A 379 -10.56 -12.79 7.94
C VAL A 379 -11.04 -11.39 8.34
N VAL A 380 -10.13 -10.51 8.76
CA VAL A 380 -10.46 -9.14 9.17
C VAL A 380 -10.10 -8.13 8.07
N SER A 381 -8.99 -8.32 7.37
CA SER A 381 -8.43 -7.30 6.48
C SER A 381 -8.93 -7.35 5.04
N PHE A 382 -9.49 -8.47 4.57
CA PHE A 382 -10.05 -8.59 3.22
C PHE A 382 -11.57 -8.35 3.20
N PRO A 383 -12.12 -7.87 2.07
CA PRO A 383 -13.57 -7.74 1.93
C PRO A 383 -14.25 -9.13 1.98
N ALA A 384 -15.55 -9.13 2.31
CA ALA A 384 -16.34 -10.35 2.47
C ALA A 384 -15.76 -11.31 3.53
N ALA A 385 -15.49 -10.79 4.73
CA ALA A 385 -14.92 -11.51 5.88
C ALA A 385 -15.54 -12.90 6.12
N GLN A 386 -16.88 -13.02 6.01
CA GLN A 386 -17.58 -14.28 6.19
C GLN A 386 -17.16 -15.34 5.16
N LEU A 387 -16.96 -14.95 3.90
CA LEU A 387 -16.52 -15.84 2.83
C LEU A 387 -15.09 -16.32 3.06
N PHE A 388 -14.21 -15.45 3.59
CA PHE A 388 -12.87 -15.84 4.02
C PHE A 388 -12.89 -16.82 5.19
N ARG A 389 -13.79 -16.64 6.18
CA ARG A 389 -13.95 -17.58 7.29
C ARG A 389 -14.35 -18.97 6.81
N GLU A 390 -15.34 -19.04 5.92
CA GLU A 390 -15.79 -20.29 5.32
C GLU A 390 -14.68 -20.96 4.52
N ALA A 391 -13.93 -20.19 3.73
CA ALA A 391 -12.81 -20.67 2.93
C ALA A 391 -11.67 -21.24 3.78
N PHE A 392 -11.28 -20.59 4.89
CA PHE A 392 -10.27 -21.14 5.79
C PHE A 392 -10.76 -22.40 6.51
N ALA A 393 -12.05 -22.44 6.88
CA ALA A 393 -12.65 -23.62 7.51
C ALA A 393 -12.75 -24.83 6.57
N SER A 394 -12.76 -24.62 5.25
CA SER A 394 -12.83 -25.69 4.25
C SER A 394 -11.48 -26.29 3.84
N LEU A 395 -10.36 -25.77 4.37
CA LEU A 395 -9.03 -26.27 4.04
C LEU A 395 -8.71 -27.59 4.75
N ASP A 396 -7.89 -28.42 4.10
CA ASP A 396 -7.34 -29.65 4.69
C ASP A 396 -6.30 -29.31 5.77
N PHE A 397 -5.62 -28.17 5.63
CA PHE A 397 -4.62 -27.69 6.59
C PHE A 397 -4.42 -26.17 6.54
N MET A 398 -4.26 -25.55 7.70
CA MET A 398 -3.80 -24.17 7.80
C MET A 398 -2.77 -24.04 8.92
N VAL A 399 -1.75 -23.22 8.69
CA VAL A 399 -0.84 -22.73 9.72
C VAL A 399 -0.82 -21.20 9.71
N SER A 400 -0.92 -20.59 10.90
CA SER A 400 -0.78 -19.16 11.10
C SER A 400 0.52 -18.86 11.86
N ILE A 401 1.31 -17.92 11.35
CA ILE A 401 2.58 -17.48 11.90
C ILE A 401 2.41 -16.01 12.29
N ASP A 402 2.04 -15.80 13.55
CA ASP A 402 1.73 -14.48 14.12
C ASP A 402 2.08 -14.47 15.62
N PRO A 403 2.49 -13.32 16.21
CA PRO A 403 2.71 -13.20 17.65
C PRO A 403 1.47 -13.43 18.52
N PHE A 404 0.24 -13.37 17.97
CA PHE A 404 -1.00 -13.57 18.73
C PHE A 404 -1.94 -14.56 18.04
N LEU A 405 -2.90 -15.10 18.81
CA LEU A 405 -4.06 -15.79 18.23
C LEU A 405 -5.00 -14.76 17.61
N THR A 406 -4.94 -14.62 16.28
CA THR A 406 -5.79 -13.72 15.50
C THR A 406 -7.10 -14.40 15.10
N GLU A 407 -8.08 -13.64 14.60
CA GLU A 407 -9.35 -14.18 14.10
C GLU A 407 -9.20 -15.13 12.90
N THR A 408 -8.05 -15.12 12.22
CA THR A 408 -7.75 -16.09 11.17
C THR A 408 -7.31 -17.44 11.73
N ALA A 409 -6.63 -17.48 12.89
CA ALA A 409 -6.16 -18.71 13.53
C ALA A 409 -7.30 -19.45 14.28
#